data_AF-A0A2V3JM46-F1
#
_entry.id   AF-A0A2V3JM46-F1
#
_cell.length_a   1.000
_cell.length_b   1.000
_cell.length_c   1.000
_cell.angle_alpha   90.00
_cell.angle_beta   90.00
_cell.angle_gamma   90.00
#
_symmetry.space_group_name_H-M   'P 1'
#
loop_
_entity.id
_entity.type
_entity.pdbx_description
1 polymer ?
#
loop_
_entity_poly.entity_id
_entity_poly.type
_entity_poly.pdbx_seq_one_letter_code
_entity_poly.pdbx_strand_id
1 'polypeptide(L)'
;MAVWSGQMYIPGNDTYTFYVASEDGTVDMKINRTELFSNCIFSDPVEANSSTHLCKGWHNFTIWYHHTAGNASFVLSWANSTMSKQVVPDKNMRTPRTELATLPLNAFFSYKLGFGTDVSFTDLSLGDNITEWRWNFGDGTPDEICNASTNPTCMYDRAGVYNATLTVVNGTGGMSTHSELIGVPIPGDVNHDGKLSAADAVLILQMAACDIDIDPAADVNLDRAITSLDALMVSQAVMKGVNDE
;
A
#
# COMPACT_ATOMS: atom_id res chain seq x y z
N MET A 1 -2.78 8.56 10.07
CA MET A 1 -4.13 8.49 10.68
C MET A 1 -4.26 7.15 11.39
N ALA A 2 -4.70 7.15 12.66
CA ALA A 2 -4.97 5.95 13.43
C ALA A 2 -6.46 5.90 13.78
N VAL A 3 -7.04 4.70 13.74
CA VAL A 3 -8.43 4.46 14.12
C VAL A 3 -8.47 3.31 15.11
N TRP A 4 -9.07 3.53 16.27
CA TRP A 4 -9.35 2.48 17.25
C TRP A 4 -10.85 2.32 17.39
N SER A 5 -11.34 1.10 17.21
CA SER A 5 -12.73 0.78 17.46
C SER A 5 -12.84 -0.49 18.27
N GLY A 6 -13.80 -0.53 19.17
CA GLY A 6 -14.02 -1.73 19.94
C GLY A 6 -15.16 -1.60 20.93
N GLN A 7 -15.04 -2.33 22.02
CA GLN A 7 -15.90 -2.22 23.18
C GLN A 7 -15.09 -1.94 24.43
N MET A 8 -15.59 -1.04 25.25
CA MET A 8 -15.06 -0.68 26.55
C MET A 8 -16.02 -1.18 27.62
N TYR A 9 -15.52 -1.95 28.58
CA TYR A 9 -16.28 -2.43 29.71
C TYR A 9 -16.33 -1.38 30.81
N ILE A 10 -17.54 -0.96 31.14
CA ILE A 10 -17.86 -0.02 32.21
C ILE A 10 -18.21 -0.81 33.49
N PRO A 11 -17.46 -0.63 34.61
CA PRO A 11 -17.62 -1.48 35.79
C PRO A 11 -18.89 -1.21 36.62
N GLY A 12 -19.49 -0.02 36.52
CA GLY A 12 -20.68 0.39 37.28
C GLY A 12 -21.52 1.43 36.53
N ASN A 13 -22.79 1.57 36.92
CA ASN A 13 -23.66 2.62 36.37
C ASN A 13 -23.24 3.96 36.98
N ASP A 14 -22.69 4.87 36.17
CA ASP A 14 -22.25 6.18 36.64
C ASP A 14 -22.06 7.14 35.46
N THR A 15 -21.86 8.41 35.76
CA THR A 15 -21.29 9.38 34.83
C THR A 15 -19.77 9.22 34.79
N TYR A 16 -19.24 8.86 33.63
CA TYR A 16 -17.81 8.75 33.39
C TYR A 16 -17.33 10.01 32.67
N THR A 17 -16.24 10.59 33.17
CA THR A 17 -15.48 11.65 32.50
C THR A 17 -14.30 11.01 31.80
N PHE A 18 -14.24 11.15 30.48
CA PHE A 18 -13.14 10.72 29.64
C PHE A 18 -12.17 11.87 29.40
N TYR A 19 -10.89 11.57 29.40
CA TYR A 19 -9.80 12.51 29.18
C TYR A 19 -8.96 12.00 28.02
N VAL A 20 -8.67 12.88 27.07
CA VAL A 20 -7.77 12.63 25.95
C VAL A 20 -6.63 13.62 26.03
N ALA A 21 -5.40 13.11 26.07
CA ALA A 21 -4.19 13.92 25.98
C ALA A 21 -3.39 13.52 24.73
N SER A 22 -2.92 14.51 23.99
CA SER A 22 -2.07 14.35 22.81
C SER A 22 -1.12 15.55 22.72
N GLU A 23 0.10 15.34 22.22
CA GLU A 23 1.05 16.41 21.95
C GLU A 23 0.68 17.19 20.68
N ASP A 24 0.22 16.49 19.64
CA ASP A 24 -0.18 17.09 18.38
C ASP A 24 -1.21 16.21 17.66
N GLY A 25 -2.27 16.83 17.15
CA GLY A 25 -3.21 16.16 16.25
C GLY A 25 -4.66 16.52 16.47
N THR A 26 -5.54 15.80 15.80
CA THR A 26 -7.00 15.94 15.91
C THR A 26 -7.60 14.63 16.38
N VAL A 27 -8.49 14.70 17.38
CA VAL A 27 -9.21 13.54 17.92
C VAL A 27 -10.71 13.72 17.75
N ASP A 28 -11.34 12.70 17.19
CA ASP A 28 -12.77 12.45 17.28
C ASP A 28 -12.99 11.18 18.08
N MET A 29 -13.93 11.19 19.01
CA MET A 29 -14.25 10.00 19.80
C MET A 29 -15.73 9.91 20.14
N LYS A 30 -16.26 8.71 19.94
CA LYS A 30 -17.65 8.35 20.20
C LYS A 30 -17.69 7.15 21.13
N ILE A 31 -18.62 7.16 22.07
CA ILE A 31 -19.02 5.98 22.84
C ILE A 31 -20.50 5.72 22.56
N ASN A 32 -20.80 4.50 22.12
CA ASN A 32 -22.08 4.11 21.52
C ASN A 32 -22.45 5.06 20.36
N ARG A 33 -23.52 5.85 20.53
CA ARG A 33 -23.98 6.87 19.58
C ARG A 33 -23.67 8.29 20.06
N THR A 34 -23.06 8.43 21.23
CA THR A 34 -22.76 9.73 21.84
C THR A 34 -21.37 10.17 21.43
N GLU A 35 -21.29 11.34 20.80
CA GLU A 35 -20.03 11.99 20.49
C GLU A 35 -19.49 12.69 21.74
N LEU A 36 -18.27 12.32 22.14
CA LEU A 36 -17.58 12.89 23.29
C LEU A 36 -16.59 13.96 22.88
N PHE A 37 -15.91 13.73 21.76
CA PHE A 37 -14.95 14.65 21.15
C PHE A 37 -15.24 14.72 19.66
N SER A 38 -15.30 15.94 19.12
CA SER A 38 -15.51 16.20 17.69
C SER A 38 -14.50 17.23 17.23
N ASN A 39 -13.66 16.87 16.27
CA ASN A 39 -12.54 17.66 15.74
C ASN A 39 -11.72 18.36 16.84
N CYS A 40 -11.37 17.63 17.91
CA CYS A 40 -10.63 18.20 19.03
C CYS A 40 -9.16 18.32 18.65
N ILE A 41 -8.67 19.54 18.46
CA ILE A 41 -7.31 19.84 17.98
C ILE A 41 -6.37 20.07 19.17
N PHE A 42 -5.22 19.40 19.15
CA PHE A 42 -4.11 19.53 20.09
C PHE A 42 -2.90 20.10 19.34
N SER A 43 -2.26 21.12 19.90
CA SER A 43 -1.11 21.81 19.30
C SER A 43 0.05 22.01 20.29
N ASP A 44 0.08 21.19 21.35
CA ASP A 44 1.02 21.07 22.47
C ASP A 44 0.39 20.05 23.46
N PRO A 45 1.11 19.45 24.44
CA PRO A 45 0.52 18.48 25.38
C PRO A 45 -0.58 19.11 26.24
N VAL A 46 -1.80 19.03 25.73
CA VAL A 46 -3.03 19.56 26.32
C VAL A 46 -4.00 18.40 26.48
N GLU A 47 -4.77 18.45 27.55
CA GLU A 47 -5.80 17.46 27.84
C GLU A 47 -7.19 18.06 27.61
N ALA A 48 -7.99 17.35 26.82
CA ALA A 48 -9.42 17.61 26.68
C ALA A 48 -10.20 16.59 27.51
N ASN A 49 -11.37 16.97 28.04
CA ASN A 49 -12.24 16.04 28.74
C ASN A 49 -13.72 16.24 28.38
N SER A 50 -14.50 15.16 28.50
CA SER A 50 -15.93 15.13 28.20
C SER A 50 -16.60 14.02 29.01
N SER A 51 -17.85 14.23 29.43
CA SER A 51 -18.56 13.30 30.32
C SER A 51 -19.81 12.72 29.68
N THR A 52 -20.11 11.47 29.98
CA THR A 52 -21.35 10.81 29.57
C THR A 52 -21.81 9.80 30.62
N HIS A 53 -23.12 9.59 30.72
CA HIS A 53 -23.69 8.57 31.58
C HIS A 53 -23.62 7.20 30.90
N LEU A 54 -23.04 6.21 31.57
CA LEU A 54 -22.89 4.86 31.06
C LEU A 54 -23.41 3.83 32.08
N CYS A 55 -24.09 2.82 31.55
CA CYS A 55 -24.49 1.66 32.34
C CYS A 55 -23.30 0.71 32.50
N LYS A 56 -23.33 -0.14 33.52
CA LYS A 56 -22.41 -1.26 33.66
C LYS A 56 -22.58 -2.20 32.47
N GLY A 57 -21.47 -2.57 31.85
CA GLY A 57 -21.46 -3.48 30.70
C GLY A 57 -20.52 -3.03 29.60
N TRP A 58 -20.65 -3.66 28.44
CA TRP A 58 -19.83 -3.35 27.27
C TRP A 58 -20.48 -2.26 26.43
N HIS A 59 -19.71 -1.20 26.16
CA HIS A 59 -20.11 -0.06 25.33
C HIS A 59 -19.22 0.02 24.10
N ASN A 60 -19.78 0.26 22.93
CA ASN A 60 -18.97 0.43 21.72
C ASN A 60 -18.21 1.75 21.80
N PHE A 61 -16.98 1.80 21.28
CA PHE A 61 -16.26 3.04 21.12
C PHE A 61 -15.64 3.11 19.73
N THR A 62 -15.43 4.34 19.26
CA THR A 62 -14.62 4.62 18.07
C THR A 62 -13.84 5.89 18.31
N ILE A 63 -12.56 5.86 17.98
CA ILE A 63 -11.60 6.96 18.13
C ILE A 63 -10.90 7.12 16.79
N TRP A 64 -10.95 8.33 16.24
CA TRP A 64 -10.13 8.73 15.11
C TRP A 64 -9.07 9.69 15.61
N TYR A 65 -7.82 9.43 15.24
CA TYR A 65 -6.69 10.30 15.56
C TYR A 65 -5.92 10.62 14.28
N HIS A 66 -5.79 11.92 14.02
CA HIS A 66 -5.00 12.44 12.91
C HIS A 66 -3.83 13.25 13.45
N HIS A 67 -2.62 12.73 13.31
CA HIS A 67 -1.40 13.45 13.66
C HIS A 67 -1.09 14.53 12.61
N THR A 68 -0.72 15.73 13.06
CA THR A 68 -0.51 16.90 12.19
C THR A 68 0.95 17.34 12.07
N ALA A 69 1.74 17.23 13.14
CA ALA A 69 3.18 17.56 13.19
C ALA A 69 3.77 17.05 14.52
N GLY A 70 5.10 17.03 14.69
CA GLY A 70 5.72 16.69 15.99
C GLY A 70 5.75 15.19 16.31
N ASN A 71 5.64 14.83 17.59
CA ASN A 71 5.61 13.44 18.04
C ASN A 71 4.15 12.97 18.19
N ALA A 72 3.84 11.79 17.67
CA ALA A 72 2.52 11.20 17.84
C ALA A 72 2.38 10.59 19.25
N SER A 73 1.54 11.20 20.09
CA SER A 73 1.16 10.67 21.39
C SER A 73 -0.36 10.72 21.57
N PHE A 74 -0.93 9.70 22.21
CA PHE A 74 -2.35 9.66 22.55
C PHE A 74 -2.54 8.84 23.83
N VAL A 75 -3.20 9.44 24.82
CA VAL A 75 -3.55 8.76 26.07
C VAL A 75 -5.04 8.96 26.35
N LEU A 76 -5.74 7.85 26.53
CA LEU A 76 -7.14 7.83 26.98
C LEU A 76 -7.21 7.45 28.46
N SER A 77 -7.75 8.36 29.27
CA SER A 77 -8.02 8.13 30.69
C SER A 77 -9.49 8.35 31.02
N TRP A 78 -9.92 7.84 32.17
CA TRP A 78 -11.29 8.01 32.66
C TRP A 78 -11.33 8.23 34.18
N ALA A 79 -12.42 8.82 34.67
CA ALA A 79 -12.77 8.94 36.07
C ALA A 79 -14.28 8.84 36.25
N ASN A 80 -14.75 8.51 37.45
CA ASN A 80 -16.17 8.60 37.81
C ASN A 80 -16.31 8.94 39.32
N SER A 81 -17.51 8.88 39.89
CA SER A 81 -17.73 9.25 41.30
C SER A 81 -16.99 8.37 42.33
N THR A 82 -16.57 7.17 41.94
CA THR A 82 -15.96 6.15 42.81
C THR A 82 -14.50 5.82 42.45
N MET A 83 -14.00 6.35 41.33
CA MET A 83 -12.71 6.03 40.75
C MET A 83 -11.97 7.32 40.37
N SER A 84 -10.81 7.54 40.99
CA SER A 84 -9.86 8.58 40.58
C SER A 84 -9.41 8.37 39.14
N LYS A 85 -9.03 9.46 38.47
CA LYS A 85 -8.55 9.45 37.09
C LYS A 85 -7.42 8.44 36.89
N GLN A 86 -7.58 7.56 35.92
CA GLN A 86 -6.55 6.60 35.50
C GLN A 86 -6.67 6.30 34.01
N VAL A 87 -5.59 5.81 33.40
CA VAL A 87 -5.62 5.25 32.04
C VAL A 87 -6.67 4.15 31.98
N VAL A 88 -7.46 4.11 30.90
CA VAL A 88 -8.46 3.05 30.75
C VAL A 88 -7.73 1.70 30.71
N PRO A 89 -7.97 0.78 31.67
CA PRO A 89 -7.18 -0.44 31.76
C PRO A 89 -7.40 -1.36 30.54
N ASP A 90 -6.35 -2.04 30.08
CA ASP A 90 -6.44 -2.97 28.94
C ASP A 90 -7.51 -4.06 29.14
N LYS A 91 -7.68 -4.56 30.38
CA LYS A 91 -8.72 -5.55 30.71
C LYS A 91 -10.16 -5.04 30.51
N ASN A 92 -10.33 -3.72 30.50
CA ASN A 92 -11.59 -3.04 30.23
C ASN A 92 -11.76 -2.74 28.74
N MET A 93 -10.76 -3.01 27.92
CA MET A 93 -10.81 -2.82 26.48
C MET A 93 -10.88 -4.20 25.83
N ARG A 94 -11.84 -4.35 24.92
CA ARG A 94 -11.79 -5.43 23.95
C ARG A 94 -12.05 -4.82 22.59
N THR A 95 -11.32 -5.20 21.58
CA THR A 95 -11.93 -5.22 20.25
C THR A 95 -13.04 -6.28 20.29
N PRO A 96 -14.18 -6.11 19.62
CA PRO A 96 -15.21 -7.15 19.57
C PRO A 96 -14.54 -8.48 19.22
N ARG A 97 -14.49 -9.39 20.19
CA ARG A 97 -14.08 -10.77 19.96
C ARG A 97 -15.33 -11.50 19.49
N THR A 98 -15.60 -11.40 18.20
CA THR A 98 -16.59 -12.20 17.45
C THR A 98 -16.06 -12.30 16.03
N GLU A 99 -15.38 -13.44 15.78
CA GLU A 99 -14.51 -13.76 14.64
C GLU A 99 -13.37 -12.74 14.40
N LEU A 100 -12.25 -13.16 13.81
CA LEU A 100 -11.45 -12.19 13.06
C LEU A 100 -12.49 -11.51 12.15
N ALA A 101 -12.69 -10.19 12.25
CA ALA A 101 -13.19 -9.51 11.07
C ALA A 101 -12.09 -9.79 10.05
N THR A 102 -12.29 -10.85 9.26
CA THR A 102 -11.25 -11.36 8.39
C THR A 102 -10.86 -10.17 7.56
N LEU A 103 -9.59 -9.74 7.65
CA LEU A 103 -9.10 -8.70 6.76
C LEU A 103 -9.52 -9.19 5.36
N PRO A 104 -10.38 -8.45 4.65
CA PRO A 104 -11.01 -8.96 3.45
C PRO A 104 -9.88 -9.38 2.53
N LEU A 105 -9.91 -10.65 2.13
CA LEU A 105 -8.87 -11.18 1.27
C LEU A 105 -8.95 -10.41 -0.04
N ASN A 106 -7.92 -9.62 -0.31
CA ASN A 106 -7.80 -8.75 -1.45
C ASN A 106 -6.40 -8.92 -2.01
N ALA A 107 -6.31 -9.62 -3.13
CA ALA A 107 -5.12 -9.58 -3.96
C ALA A 107 -4.89 -8.14 -4.41
N PHE A 108 -3.67 -7.66 -4.29
CA PHE A 108 -3.28 -6.40 -4.90
C PHE A 108 -1.78 -6.42 -5.14
N PHE A 109 -1.35 -5.82 -6.23
CA PHE A 109 0.07 -5.62 -6.48
C PHE A 109 0.29 -4.29 -7.18
N SER A 110 1.54 -3.85 -7.18
CA SER A 110 2.02 -2.85 -8.11
C SER A 110 3.19 -3.43 -8.90
N TYR A 111 3.51 -2.82 -10.03
CA TYR A 111 4.68 -3.19 -10.82
C TYR A 111 5.56 -1.98 -11.13
N LYS A 112 6.81 -2.25 -11.44
CA LYS A 112 7.76 -1.26 -11.94
C LYS A 112 8.56 -1.87 -13.09
N LEU A 113 8.59 -1.17 -14.22
CA LEU A 113 9.47 -1.47 -15.34
C LEU A 113 10.93 -1.27 -14.91
N GLY A 114 11.72 -2.33 -15.08
CA GLY A 114 13.18 -2.31 -15.03
C GLY A 114 13.75 -2.06 -16.41
N PHE A 115 15.07 -2.22 -16.56
CA PHE A 115 15.75 -2.05 -17.83
C PHE A 115 15.30 -3.09 -18.87
N GLY A 116 15.10 -2.63 -20.10
CA GLY A 116 14.61 -3.44 -21.21
C GLY A 116 13.22 -4.01 -20.97
N THR A 117 13.11 -5.34 -20.84
CA THR A 117 11.85 -6.06 -20.64
C THR A 117 11.69 -6.66 -19.25
N ASP A 118 12.56 -6.27 -18.31
CA ASP A 118 12.46 -6.68 -16.91
C ASP A 118 11.31 -5.94 -16.21
N VAL A 119 10.50 -6.67 -15.45
CA VAL A 119 9.40 -6.11 -14.67
C VAL A 119 9.45 -6.67 -13.27
N SER A 120 9.51 -5.76 -12.30
CA SER A 120 9.47 -6.09 -10.88
C SER A 120 8.07 -5.89 -10.33
N PHE A 121 7.62 -6.83 -9.49
CA PHE A 121 6.29 -6.83 -8.87
C PHE A 121 6.42 -6.64 -7.37
N THR A 122 5.50 -5.88 -6.77
CA THR A 122 5.40 -5.73 -5.32
C THR A 122 4.03 -6.22 -4.88
N ASP A 123 4.02 -7.26 -4.04
CA ASP A 123 2.80 -7.71 -3.39
C ASP A 123 2.31 -6.66 -2.38
N LEU A 124 1.06 -6.25 -2.53
CA LEU A 124 0.36 -5.31 -1.66
C LEU A 124 -0.95 -5.94 -1.14
N SER A 125 -1.05 -7.27 -1.22
CA SER A 125 -2.26 -8.00 -0.85
C SER A 125 -2.58 -7.85 0.62
N LEU A 126 -3.86 -7.70 0.91
CA LEU A 126 -4.42 -7.63 2.25
C LEU A 126 -5.22 -8.91 2.50
N GLY A 127 -5.05 -9.50 3.67
CA GLY A 127 -5.86 -10.65 4.07
C GLY A 127 -5.31 -11.31 5.32
N ASP A 128 -6.20 -11.94 6.08
CA ASP A 128 -5.79 -12.75 7.22
C ASP A 128 -5.35 -14.14 6.77
N ASN A 129 -4.23 -14.60 7.30
CA ASN A 129 -3.71 -15.95 7.10
C ASN A 129 -3.61 -16.35 5.61
N ILE A 130 -3.05 -15.46 4.77
CA ILE A 130 -2.70 -15.82 3.39
C ILE A 130 -1.62 -16.90 3.43
N THR A 131 -1.88 -18.01 2.76
CA THR A 131 -1.03 -19.20 2.74
C THR A 131 -0.40 -19.45 1.38
N GLU A 132 -0.91 -18.82 0.32
CA GLU A 132 -0.45 -19.05 -1.05
C GLU A 132 -0.59 -17.80 -1.92
N TRP A 133 0.39 -17.57 -2.77
CA TRP A 133 0.43 -16.54 -3.81
C TRP A 133 0.70 -17.24 -5.14
N ARG A 134 -0.14 -16.98 -6.14
CA ARG A 134 -0.01 -17.49 -7.50
C ARG A 134 0.18 -16.32 -8.44
N TRP A 135 1.37 -16.23 -9.02
CA TRP A 135 1.70 -15.23 -10.01
C TRP A 135 1.55 -15.82 -11.41
N ASN A 136 0.75 -15.17 -12.25
CA ASN A 136 0.73 -15.41 -13.68
C ASN A 136 1.15 -14.12 -14.38
N PHE A 137 2.24 -14.13 -15.13
CA PHE A 137 2.74 -12.91 -15.78
C PHE A 137 2.05 -12.61 -17.11
N GLY A 138 1.14 -13.47 -17.58
CA GLY A 138 0.39 -13.28 -18.82
C GLY A 138 1.22 -13.54 -20.09
N ASP A 139 2.46 -14.02 -19.96
CA ASP A 139 3.41 -14.33 -21.04
C ASP A 139 3.24 -15.75 -21.62
N GLY A 140 2.32 -16.54 -21.06
CA GLY A 140 2.07 -17.93 -21.44
C GLY A 140 2.88 -18.95 -20.66
N THR A 141 3.73 -18.52 -19.72
CA THR A 141 4.38 -19.42 -18.76
C THR A 141 3.38 -19.88 -17.69
N PRO A 142 3.60 -21.06 -17.07
CA PRO A 142 2.76 -21.54 -15.98
C PRO A 142 2.85 -20.64 -14.73
N ASP A 143 1.78 -20.61 -13.93
CA ASP A 143 1.74 -19.86 -12.68
C ASP A 143 2.89 -20.22 -11.72
N GLU A 144 3.55 -19.21 -11.17
CA GLU A 144 4.50 -19.36 -10.08
C GLU A 144 3.77 -19.39 -8.74
N ILE A 145 3.86 -20.50 -8.01
CA ILE A 145 3.16 -20.72 -6.75
C ILE A 145 4.13 -20.63 -5.58
N CYS A 146 3.85 -19.72 -4.65
CA CYS A 146 4.66 -19.44 -3.46
C CYS A 146 3.83 -19.55 -2.18
N ASN A 147 4.45 -20.01 -1.09
CA ASN A 147 3.79 -20.18 0.22
C ASN A 147 4.10 -19.03 1.21
N ALA A 148 4.70 -17.95 0.70
CA ALA A 148 4.98 -16.72 1.40
C ALA A 148 4.87 -15.56 0.40
N SER A 149 4.56 -14.35 0.87
CA SER A 149 4.55 -13.15 0.03
C SER A 149 5.93 -12.95 -0.61
N THR A 150 5.94 -12.84 -1.93
CA THR A 150 7.13 -12.62 -2.74
C THR A 150 6.93 -11.39 -3.62
N ASN A 151 8.02 -10.68 -3.87
CA ASN A 151 8.11 -9.58 -4.83
C ASN A 151 8.88 -10.09 -6.06
N PRO A 152 8.27 -10.91 -6.94
CA PRO A 152 8.98 -11.55 -8.03
C PRO A 152 9.39 -10.54 -9.12
N THR A 153 10.32 -10.98 -9.96
CA THR A 153 10.74 -10.29 -11.18
C THR A 153 10.47 -11.20 -12.38
N CYS A 154 9.92 -10.66 -13.46
CA CYS A 154 9.68 -11.37 -14.71
C CYS A 154 10.36 -10.63 -15.85
N MET A 155 11.15 -11.35 -16.65
CA MET A 155 11.70 -10.84 -17.91
C MET A 155 10.81 -11.33 -19.05
N TYR A 156 10.20 -10.40 -19.77
CA TYR A 156 9.35 -10.74 -20.92
C TYR A 156 10.20 -10.93 -22.19
N ASP A 157 9.96 -12.00 -22.93
CA ASP A 157 10.69 -12.30 -24.17
C ASP A 157 10.41 -11.28 -25.30
N ARG A 158 9.25 -10.61 -25.24
CA ARG A 158 8.80 -9.68 -26.29
C ARG A 158 8.16 -8.44 -25.67
N ALA A 159 8.22 -7.34 -26.42
CA ALA A 159 7.41 -6.16 -26.13
C ALA A 159 5.94 -6.45 -26.40
N GLY A 160 5.06 -5.81 -25.64
CA GLY A 160 3.63 -6.03 -25.76
C GLY A 160 2.87 -5.68 -24.50
N VAL A 161 1.56 -5.92 -24.54
CA VAL A 161 0.68 -5.76 -23.38
C VAL A 161 0.39 -7.13 -22.79
N TYR A 162 0.77 -7.32 -21.53
CA TYR A 162 0.60 -8.57 -20.79
C TYR A 162 -0.41 -8.38 -19.66
N ASN A 163 -1.31 -9.34 -19.46
CA ASN A 163 -2.29 -9.28 -18.38
C ASN A 163 -1.78 -10.06 -17.16
N ALA A 164 -0.91 -9.43 -16.37
CA ALA A 164 -0.36 -10.04 -15.18
C ALA A 164 -1.44 -10.17 -14.10
N THR A 165 -1.44 -11.29 -13.41
CA THR A 165 -2.48 -11.67 -12.45
C THR A 165 -1.84 -12.24 -11.19
N LEU A 166 -2.24 -11.71 -10.03
CA LEU A 166 -1.93 -12.28 -8.72
C LEU A 166 -3.20 -12.89 -8.15
N THR A 167 -3.13 -14.17 -7.77
CA THR A 167 -4.17 -14.82 -6.96
C THR A 167 -3.60 -15.19 -5.60
N VAL A 168 -4.24 -14.70 -4.53
CA VAL A 168 -3.89 -15.07 -3.15
C VAL A 168 -4.91 -16.04 -2.58
N VAL A 169 -4.45 -17.01 -1.80
CA VAL A 169 -5.29 -18.02 -1.12
C VAL A 169 -5.02 -17.93 0.38
N ASN A 170 -6.08 -17.90 1.19
CA ASN A 170 -5.95 -17.95 2.64
C ASN A 170 -6.12 -19.37 3.20
N GLY A 171 -5.74 -19.58 4.46
CA GLY A 171 -5.82 -20.89 5.11
C GLY A 171 -7.24 -21.45 5.32
N THR A 172 -8.29 -20.67 4.99
CA THR A 172 -9.68 -21.17 4.93
C THR A 172 -10.09 -21.61 3.52
N GLY A 173 -9.20 -21.48 2.54
CA GLY A 173 -9.46 -21.75 1.12
C GLY A 173 -10.12 -20.58 0.36
N GLY A 174 -10.28 -19.42 1.00
CA GLY A 174 -10.73 -18.20 0.33
C GLY A 174 -9.71 -17.74 -0.69
N MET A 175 -10.18 -17.25 -1.84
CA MET A 175 -9.33 -16.77 -2.93
C MET A 175 -9.70 -15.34 -3.30
N SER A 176 -8.69 -14.53 -3.62
CA SER A 176 -8.87 -13.24 -4.27
C SER A 176 -7.89 -13.12 -5.42
N THR A 177 -8.32 -12.46 -6.49
CA THR A 177 -7.52 -12.28 -7.70
C THR A 177 -7.52 -10.81 -8.11
N HIS A 178 -6.35 -10.32 -8.51
CA HIS A 178 -6.16 -8.99 -9.09
C HIS A 178 -5.37 -9.13 -10.39
N SER A 179 -5.76 -8.36 -11.40
CA SER A 179 -5.08 -8.33 -12.70
C SER A 179 -4.80 -6.89 -13.12
N GLU A 180 -3.64 -6.68 -13.72
CA GLU A 180 -3.20 -5.39 -14.25
C GLU A 180 -2.55 -5.57 -15.63
N LEU A 181 -2.84 -4.65 -16.56
CA LEU A 181 -2.23 -4.65 -17.89
C LEU A 181 -0.85 -3.99 -17.83
N ILE A 182 0.17 -4.75 -18.17
CA ILE A 182 1.56 -4.31 -18.19
C ILE A 182 1.97 -4.05 -19.63
N GLY A 183 2.22 -2.79 -19.96
CA GLY A 183 2.84 -2.40 -21.22
C GLY A 183 4.34 -2.55 -21.15
N VAL A 184 4.88 -3.65 -21.68
CA VAL A 184 6.31 -3.86 -21.87
C VAL A 184 6.74 -3.11 -23.13
N PRO A 185 7.65 -2.13 -23.02
CA PRO A 185 8.04 -1.28 -24.15
C PRO A 185 8.85 -2.07 -25.18
N ILE A 186 8.89 -1.56 -26.41
CA ILE A 186 9.82 -2.04 -27.43
C ILE A 186 11.23 -1.58 -27.01
N PRO A 187 12.20 -2.49 -26.81
CA PRO A 187 13.56 -2.08 -26.50
C PRO A 187 14.10 -1.11 -27.56
N GLY A 188 14.48 0.08 -27.11
CA GLY A 188 14.94 1.18 -27.95
C GLY A 188 13.87 2.18 -28.38
N ASP A 189 12.58 1.97 -28.15
CA ASP A 189 11.50 2.93 -28.43
C ASP A 189 11.26 3.82 -27.20
N VAL A 190 12.10 4.84 -27.06
CA VAL A 190 12.13 5.75 -25.89
C VAL A 190 11.22 6.97 -26.05
N ASN A 191 10.59 7.13 -27.22
CA ASN A 191 9.56 8.14 -27.42
C ASN A 191 8.13 7.56 -27.37
N HIS A 192 8.03 6.22 -27.29
CA HIS A 192 6.81 5.43 -27.16
C HIS A 192 5.80 5.61 -28.31
N ASP A 193 6.28 5.85 -29.53
CA ASP A 193 5.43 5.92 -30.73
C ASP A 193 5.15 4.54 -31.37
N GLY A 194 5.74 3.49 -30.81
CA GLY A 194 5.62 2.11 -31.28
C GLY A 194 6.57 1.75 -32.41
N LYS A 195 7.56 2.60 -32.74
CA LYS A 195 8.52 2.38 -33.83
C LYS A 195 9.94 2.70 -33.39
N LEU A 196 10.88 1.89 -33.86
CA LEU A 196 12.30 2.24 -33.77
C LEU A 196 12.66 3.22 -34.89
N SER A 197 13.25 4.35 -34.52
CA SER A 197 13.65 5.40 -35.46
C SER A 197 14.99 6.03 -35.09
N ALA A 198 15.51 6.86 -35.99
CA ALA A 198 16.69 7.68 -35.69
C ALA A 198 16.43 8.69 -34.56
N ALA A 199 15.17 9.09 -34.32
CA ALA A 199 14.83 9.98 -33.22
C ALA A 199 15.08 9.29 -31.88
N ASP A 200 14.75 8.01 -31.76
CA ASP A 200 14.99 7.23 -30.55
C ASP A 200 16.49 7.06 -30.25
N ALA A 201 17.28 6.76 -31.28
CA ALA A 201 18.73 6.67 -31.13
C ALA A 201 19.34 7.99 -30.63
N VAL A 202 18.82 9.14 -31.08
CA VAL A 202 19.26 10.46 -30.61
C VAL A 202 18.87 10.69 -29.15
N LEU A 203 17.66 10.30 -28.74
CA LEU A 203 17.20 10.41 -27.36
C LEU A 203 18.00 9.51 -26.42
N ILE A 204 18.31 8.27 -26.82
CA ILE A 204 19.17 7.36 -26.04
C ILE A 204 20.57 7.94 -25.89
N LEU A 205 21.13 8.53 -26.95
CA LEU A 205 22.45 9.19 -26.88
C LEU A 205 22.42 10.40 -25.94
N GLN A 206 21.31 11.14 -25.90
CA GLN A 206 21.11 12.23 -24.97
C GLN A 206 21.00 11.74 -23.52
N MET A 207 20.28 10.65 -23.26
CA MET A 207 20.21 10.00 -21.94
C MET A 207 21.59 9.53 -21.48
N ALA A 208 22.36 8.86 -22.36
CA ALA A 208 23.73 8.42 -22.07
C ALA A 208 24.69 9.58 -21.76
N ALA A 209 24.45 10.77 -22.32
CA ALA A 209 25.31 11.94 -22.13
C ALA A 209 24.95 12.77 -20.89
N CYS A 210 23.67 12.79 -20.50
CA CYS A 210 23.16 13.74 -19.51
C CYS A 210 22.59 13.09 -18.23
N ASP A 211 22.33 11.78 -18.21
CA ASP A 211 21.78 11.04 -17.06
C ASP A 211 20.46 11.65 -16.52
N ILE A 212 19.69 12.27 -17.41
CA ILE A 212 18.42 12.94 -17.13
C ILE A 212 17.32 12.21 -17.93
N ASP A 213 16.17 12.01 -17.29
CA ASP A 213 14.96 11.40 -17.89
C ASP A 213 15.23 10.03 -18.53
N ILE A 214 15.93 9.17 -17.81
CA ILE A 214 16.26 7.81 -18.22
C ILE A 214 14.98 6.99 -18.46
N ASP A 215 14.80 6.58 -19.71
CA ASP A 215 13.80 5.59 -20.09
C ASP A 215 14.38 4.17 -19.95
N PRO A 216 13.73 3.25 -19.23
CA PRO A 216 14.22 1.87 -19.12
C PRO A 216 14.31 1.13 -20.46
N ALA A 217 13.53 1.53 -21.47
CA ALA A 217 13.63 0.98 -22.83
C ALA A 217 14.93 1.37 -23.54
N ALA A 218 15.68 2.35 -23.03
CA ALA A 218 16.93 2.82 -23.62
C ALA A 218 18.10 1.84 -23.48
N ASP A 219 18.05 0.92 -22.52
CA ASP A 219 19.03 -0.17 -22.38
C ASP A 219 18.64 -1.32 -23.31
N VAL A 220 19.18 -1.30 -24.52
CA VAL A 220 18.80 -2.22 -25.60
C VAL A 220 19.58 -3.53 -25.50
N ASN A 221 20.77 -3.51 -24.90
CA ASN A 221 21.63 -4.68 -24.77
C ASN A 221 21.47 -5.43 -23.43
N LEU A 222 20.67 -4.88 -22.51
CA LEU A 222 20.35 -5.41 -21.18
C LEU A 222 21.57 -5.51 -20.26
N ASP A 223 22.57 -4.64 -20.44
CA ASP A 223 23.76 -4.58 -19.59
C ASP A 223 23.60 -3.67 -18.36
N ARG A 224 22.41 -3.06 -18.21
CA ARG A 224 22.01 -2.13 -17.14
C ARG A 224 22.76 -0.79 -17.19
N ALA A 225 23.31 -0.43 -18.35
CA ALA A 225 23.92 0.86 -18.61
C ALA A 225 23.42 1.43 -19.93
N ILE A 226 22.96 2.69 -19.89
CA ILE A 226 22.56 3.39 -21.11
C ILE A 226 23.78 4.09 -21.67
N THR A 227 24.23 3.64 -22.83
CA THR A 227 25.46 4.13 -23.47
C THR A 227 25.25 4.48 -24.94
N SER A 228 26.28 5.04 -25.57
CA SER A 228 26.28 5.20 -27.03
C SER A 228 26.16 3.88 -27.79
N LEU A 229 26.44 2.73 -27.15
CA LEU A 229 26.28 1.42 -27.77
C LEU A 229 24.79 1.09 -27.97
N ASP A 230 23.93 1.45 -27.04
CA ASP A 230 22.49 1.24 -27.13
C ASP A 230 21.87 2.08 -28.25
N ALA A 231 22.27 3.35 -28.34
CA ALA A 231 21.90 4.23 -29.45
C ALA A 231 22.36 3.68 -30.81
N LEU A 232 23.55 3.07 -30.85
CA LEU A 232 24.07 2.41 -32.06
C LEU A 232 23.23 1.18 -32.42
N MET A 233 22.80 0.38 -31.44
CA MET A 233 21.96 -0.79 -31.67
C MET A 233 20.60 -0.41 -32.27
N VAL A 234 19.97 0.66 -31.79
CA VAL A 234 18.75 1.21 -32.43
C VAL A 234 19.03 1.65 -33.86
N SER A 235 20.09 2.42 -34.09
CA SER A 235 20.45 2.91 -35.43
C SER A 235 20.70 1.77 -36.42
N GLN A 236 21.33 0.67 -35.97
CA GLN A 236 21.54 -0.53 -36.79
C GLN A 236 20.23 -1.27 -37.08
N ALA A 237 19.32 -1.37 -36.10
CA ALA A 237 18.01 -1.99 -36.28
C ALA A 237 17.17 -1.22 -37.31
N VAL A 238 17.16 0.12 -37.24
CA VAL A 238 16.49 1.00 -38.22
C VAL A 238 17.05 0.80 -39.62
N MET A 239 18.39 0.78 -39.79
CA MET A 239 19.01 0.58 -41.10
C MET A 239 18.75 -0.79 -41.71
N LYS A 240 18.61 -1.85 -40.89
CA LYS A 240 18.22 -3.18 -41.39
C LYS A 240 16.78 -3.18 -41.90
N GLY A 241 15.84 -2.58 -41.15
CA GLY A 241 14.44 -2.49 -41.55
C GLY A 241 14.20 -1.73 -42.86
N VAL A 242 15.05 -0.73 -43.18
CA VAL A 242 14.98 0.03 -44.45
C VAL A 242 15.48 -0.79 -45.65
N ASN A 243 16.30 -1.82 -45.44
CA ASN A 243 16.88 -2.62 -46.52
C ASN A 243 16.07 -3.90 -46.85
N ASP A 244 15.01 -4.19 -46.08
CA ASP A 244 14.14 -5.36 -46.23
C ASP A 244 12.76 -5.02 -46.89
N GLU A 245 12.56 -3.78 -47.38
CA GLU A 245 11.45 -3.33 -48.24
C GLU A 245 11.85 -3.25 -49.72
#